data_AF-A0A945BEW7-F1
#
_entry.id   AF-A0A945BEW7-F1
#
_cell.length_a   1.000
_cell.length_b   1.000
_cell.length_c   1.000
_cell.angle_alpha   90.00
_cell.angle_beta   90.00
_cell.angle_gamma   90.00
#
_symmetry.space_group_name_H-M   'P 1'
#
loop_
_entity.id
_entity.type
_entity.pdbx_description
1 polymer ?
#
loop_
_entity_poly.entity_id
_entity_poly.type
_entity_poly.pdbx_seq_one_letter_code
_entity_poly.pdbx_strand_id
1 'polypeptide(L)' 'MKLIKTIHYTYSISEFYLNPEKGDIIELKHLPEGRIKKYKLSKEDNRLTTLKQLKVQNDK' A
#
# COMPACT_ATOMS: atom_id res chain seq x y z
N MET A 1 -9.36 -0.37 7.63
CA MET A 1 -8.06 -0.12 6.99
C MET A 1 -8.13 1.24 6.29
N LYS A 2 -7.06 2.04 6.30
CA LYS A 2 -7.03 3.38 5.68
C LYS A 2 -6.17 3.31 4.42
N LEU A 3 -6.68 3.77 3.27
CA LEU A 3 -5.86 3.94 2.06
C LEU A 3 -4.83 5.03 2.33
N ILE A 4 -3.55 4.73 2.12
CA ILE A 4 -2.46 5.68 2.37
C ILE A 4 -1.78 6.15 1.08
N LYS A 5 -1.80 5.32 0.03
CA LYS A 5 -1.18 5.67 -1.25
C LYS A 5 -1.77 4.82 -2.37
N THR A 6 -1.88 5.41 -3.54
CA THR A 6 -2.13 4.70 -4.81
C THR A 6 -1.00 5.01 -5.77
N ILE A 7 -0.48 3.99 -6.44
CA ILE A 7 0.54 4.09 -7.49
C ILE A 7 -0.04 3.50 -8.77
N HIS A 8 -0.03 4.29 -9.84
CA HIS A 8 -0.45 3.86 -11.17
C HIS A 8 0.80 3.44 -11.96
N TYR A 9 0.86 2.17 -12.34
CA TYR A 9 1.83 1.63 -13.28
C TYR A 9 1.17 1.47 -14.65
N THR A 10 1.99 1.30 -15.71
CA THR A 10 1.53 1.18 -17.10
C THR A 10 0.42 0.14 -17.29
N TYR A 11 0.46 -0.98 -16.54
CA TYR A 11 -0.51 -2.08 -16.66
C TYR A 11 -1.11 -2.52 -15.33
N SER A 12 -0.96 -1.74 -14.26
CA SER A 12 -1.51 -2.12 -12.96
C SER A 12 -1.66 -0.94 -12.03
N ILE A 13 -2.55 -1.06 -11.05
CA ILE A 13 -2.70 -0.08 -9.98
C ILE A 13 -2.37 -0.77 -8.66
N SER A 14 -1.48 -0.19 -7.86
CA SER A 14 -1.20 -0.66 -6.51
C SER A 14 -1.78 0.32 -5.49
N GLU A 15 -2.69 -0.17 -4.67
CA GLU A 15 -3.28 0.55 -3.54
C GLU A 15 -2.67 0.02 -2.24
N PHE A 16 -2.16 0.93 -1.42
CA PHE A 16 -1.53 0.60 -0.15
C PHE A 16 -2.44 1.00 1.00
N TYR A 17 -2.76 0.04 1.84
CA TYR A 17 -3.67 0.19 2.97
C TYR A 17 -2.94 -0.05 4.29
N LEU A 18 -3.05 0.90 5.20
CA LEU A 18 -2.56 0.75 6.56
C LEU A 18 -3.62 0.04 7.42
N ASN A 19 -3.19 -0.97 8.16
CA ASN A 19 -3.91 -1.51 9.28
C ASN A 19 -3.52 -0.73 10.56
N PRO A 20 -4.41 0.11 11.13
CA PRO A 20 -4.08 0.91 12.31
C PRO A 20 -3.86 0.07 13.56
N GLU A 21 -4.50 -1.09 13.68
CA GLU A 21 -4.39 -1.96 14.86
C GLU A 21 -3.07 -2.73 14.89
N LYS A 22 -2.62 -3.20 13.71
CA LYS A 22 -1.41 -4.03 13.58
C LYS A 22 -0.17 -3.25 13.15
N GLY A 23 -0.35 -2.02 12.66
CA GLY A 23 0.72 -1.22 12.06
C GLY A 23 1.26 -1.77 10.72
N ASP A 24 0.63 -2.81 10.19
CA ASP A 24 1.00 -3.46 8.93
C ASP A 24 0.46 -2.70 7.73
N ILE A 25 1.17 -2.75 6.60
CA ILE A 25 0.71 -2.22 5.32
C ILE A 25 0.45 -3.38 4.36
N ILE A 26 -0.71 -3.33 3.70
CA ILE A 26 -1.14 -4.28 2.68
C ILE A 26 -1.18 -3.57 1.32
N GLU A 27 -0.64 -4.20 0.30
CA GLU A 27 -0.76 -3.79 -1.09
C GLU A 27 -1.87 -4.61 -1.77
N LEU A 28 -2.84 -3.92 -2.37
CA LEU A 28 -3.78 -4.50 -3.34
C LEU A 28 -3.31 -4.08 -4.74
N LYS A 29 -2.86 -5.06 -5.52
CA LYS A 29 -2.40 -4.86 -6.90
C LYS A 29 -3.50 -5.29 -7.86
N HIS A 30 -4.12 -4.30 -8.49
CA HIS A 30 -5.06 -4.45 -9.59
C HIS A 30 -4.27 -4.65 -10.89
N LEU A 31 -4.39 -5.84 -11.44
CA LEU A 31 -3.75 -6.27 -12.68
C LEU A 31 -4.73 -6.17 -13.86
N PRO A 32 -4.25 -6.30 -15.11
CA PRO A 32 -5.11 -6.37 -16.27
C PRO A 32 -6.12 -7.52 -16.14
N GLU A 33 -7.27 -7.36 -16.81
CA GLU A 33 -8.37 -8.34 -16.83
C GLU A 33 -9.08 -8.49 -15.48
N GLY A 34 -9.03 -7.46 -14.62
CA GLY A 34 -9.75 -7.42 -13.35
C GLY A 34 -9.17 -8.34 -12.26
N ARG A 35 -7.96 -8.86 -12.47
CA ARG A 35 -7.28 -9.70 -11.48
C ARG A 35 -6.76 -8.84 -10.33
N ILE A 36 -7.04 -9.23 -9.09
CA ILE A 36 -6.56 -8.52 -7.90
C ILE A 36 -5.66 -9.46 -7.10
N LYS A 37 -4.44 -9.01 -6.77
CA LYS A 37 -3.53 -9.70 -5.88
C LYS A 37 -3.31 -8.90 -4.60
N LYS A 38 -3.30 -9.60 -3.47
CA LYS A 38 -3.07 -9.01 -2.14
C LYS A 38 -1.71 -9.42 -1.62
N TYR A 39 -0.90 -8.45 -1.23
CA TYR A 39 0.43 -8.65 -0.67
C TYR A 39 0.53 -7.99 0.70
N LYS A 40 1.14 -8.68 1.66
CA LYS A 40 1.59 -8.06 2.91
C LYS A 40 3.01 -7.53 2.66
N LEU A 41 3.26 -6.25 2.90
CA LEU A 41 4.63 -5.74 2.76
C LEU A 41 5.52 -6.34 3.86
N SER A 42 6.67 -6.87 3.45
CA SER A 42 7.73 -7.26 4.38
C SER A 42 8.34 -6.02 5.03
N LYS A 43 8.96 -6.19 6.20
CA LYS A 43 9.72 -5.14 6.87
C LYS A 43 10.92 -4.64 6.03
N GLU A 44 11.38 -5.47 5.10
CA GLU A 44 12.50 -5.19 4.19
C GLU A 44 12.07 -4.50 2.88
N ASP A 45 10.77 -4.28 2.67
CA ASP A 45 10.31 -3.59 1.47
C ASP A 45 10.69 -2.11 1.54
N ASN A 46 11.56 -1.67 0.63
CA ASN A 46 12.06 -0.29 0.59
C ASN A 46 10.95 0.75 0.47
N ARG A 47 9.79 0.41 -0.11
CA ARG A 47 8.63 1.30 -0.22
C ARG A 47 7.96 1.53 1.13
N LEU A 48 8.14 0.63 2.09
CA LEU A 48 7.53 0.69 3.41
C LEU A 48 7.97 1.93 4.20
N THR A 49 9.24 2.33 4.10
CA THR A 49 9.76 3.52 4.78
C THR A 49 9.05 4.78 4.31
N THR A 50 8.92 4.97 3.00
CA THR A 50 8.21 6.10 2.39
C THR A 50 6.71 6.07 2.74
N LEU A 51 6.07 4.89 2.69
CA LEU A 51 4.65 4.74 3.04
C LEU A 51 4.38 5.03 4.52
N LYS A 52 5.29 4.68 5.43
CA LYS A 52 5.21 5.02 6.85
C LYS A 52 5.37 6.52 7.10
N GLN A 53 6.24 7.21 6.36
CA GLN A 53 6.38 8.67 6.48
C GLN A 53 5.13 9.41 5.99
N LEU A 54 4.50 8.95 4.90
CA LEU A 54 3.23 9.51 4.41
C LEU A 54 2.10 9.38 5.43
N LYS A 55 2.07 8.31 6.23
CA LYS A 55 1.13 8.21 7.37
C LYS A 55 1.29 9.39 8.32
N VAL A 56 2.53 9.71 8.71
CA VAL A 56 2.84 10.77 9.69
C VAL A 56 2.34 12.14 9.22
N GLN A 57 2.29 12.38 7.91
CA GLN A 57 1.80 13.64 7.33
C GLN A 57 0.27 13.70 7.21
N ASN A 58 -0.42 12.58 7.04
CA ASN A 58 -1.88 12.50 6.87
C ASN A 58 -2.68 12.43 8.19
N ASP A 59 -2.01 12.47 9.35
CA ASP A 59 -2.62 12.53 10.69
C ASP A 59 -2.32 13.89 11.41
N LYS A 60 -1.79 14.89 10.68
CA LYS A 60 -1.68 16.29 11.11
C LYS A 60 -2.84 17.11 10.54
#